data_AF-A0A957MFK1-F1
#
_entry.id   AF-A0A957MFK1-F1
#
_cell.length_a   1.000
_cell.length_b   1.000
_cell.length_c   1.000
_cell.angle_alpha   90.00
_cell.angle_beta   90.00
_cell.angle_gamma   90.00
#
_symmetry.space_group_name_H-M   'P 1'
#
loop_
_entity.id
_entity.type
_entity.pdbx_description
1 polymer ?
#
loop_
_entity_poly.entity_id
_entity_poly.type
_entity_poly.pdbx_seq_one_letter_code
_entity_poly.pdbx_strand_id
1 'polypeptide(L)'
;ADNPLETFYLPTLAASVQYDRSAGFFRSSALAAAAAGIVRLIRNNGRMRLLVGAELGEDDVDAIRRGYELREVVGKAMLPKLELDFDRQLAQRLDALTWMVANGHLDIKVVLPLDAGGFPIPGDAARDYHHTKKGIFTDAAGNQVAFIGSVNESAQGWKGNFEEFAVYASWEGERDRA
;
A
#
# COMPACT_ATOMS: atom_id res chain seq x y z
N ALA A 1 13.75 16.59 12.43
CA ALA A 1 13.12 15.35 12.94
C ALA A 1 13.12 14.38 11.79
N ASP A 2 13.56 13.13 12.00
CA ASP A 2 13.53 12.11 10.97
C ASP A 2 12.08 11.88 10.53
N ASN A 3 11.80 12.15 9.25
CA ASN A 3 10.50 11.92 8.63
C ASN A 3 10.62 10.66 7.75
N PRO A 4 10.21 9.46 8.22
CA PRO A 4 10.31 8.23 7.46
C PRO A 4 9.68 8.29 6.06
N LEU A 5 8.67 9.15 5.88
CA LEU A 5 8.11 9.39 4.56
C LEU A 5 9.18 9.88 3.59
N GLU A 6 9.90 10.93 3.96
CA GLU A 6 10.90 11.58 3.11
C GLU A 6 12.21 10.78 3.04
N THR A 7 12.62 10.18 4.16
CA THR A 7 13.93 9.51 4.25
C THR A 7 13.90 8.05 3.79
N PHE A 8 12.74 7.39 3.85
CA PHE A 8 12.61 5.96 3.53
C PHE A 8 11.57 5.69 2.44
N TYR A 9 10.29 6.01 2.65
CA TYR A 9 9.21 5.58 1.75
C TYR A 9 9.30 6.21 0.35
N LEU A 10 9.44 7.53 0.26
CA LEU A 10 9.53 8.22 -1.04
C LEU A 10 10.71 7.73 -1.89
N PRO A 11 11.97 7.68 -1.38
CA PRO A 11 13.10 7.21 -2.19
C PRO A 11 12.99 5.73 -2.56
N THR A 12 12.52 4.85 -1.66
CA THR A 12 12.39 3.41 -1.96
C THR A 12 11.29 3.15 -2.98
N LEU A 13 10.10 3.77 -2.84
CA LEU A 13 9.04 3.71 -3.85
C LEU A 13 9.52 4.19 -5.22
N ALA A 14 10.29 5.29 -5.24
CA ALA A 14 10.79 5.89 -6.47
C ALA A 14 11.78 4.99 -7.24
N ALA A 15 12.54 4.15 -6.53
CA ALA A 15 13.48 3.20 -7.12
C ALA A 15 12.85 1.83 -7.44
N SER A 16 11.62 1.57 -7.00
CA SER A 16 11.00 0.25 -7.09
C SER A 16 10.22 0.03 -8.38
N VAL A 17 10.07 -1.24 -8.75
CA VAL A 17 9.09 -1.74 -9.72
C VAL A 17 7.99 -2.59 -9.06
N GLN A 18 8.18 -3.00 -7.81
CA GLN A 18 7.14 -3.67 -7.04
C GLN A 18 7.15 -3.20 -5.59
N TYR A 19 5.96 -3.01 -5.03
CA TYR A 19 5.74 -2.74 -3.62
C TYR A 19 4.66 -3.66 -3.05
N ASP A 20 5.06 -4.53 -2.13
CA ASP A 20 4.15 -5.42 -1.42
C ASP A 20 4.00 -4.96 0.01
N ARG A 21 2.76 -4.78 0.48
CA ARG A 21 2.51 -4.34 1.86
C ARG A 21 1.43 -5.18 2.53
N SER A 22 1.69 -5.52 3.78
CA SER A 22 0.72 -6.01 4.74
C SER A 22 0.45 -4.91 5.76
N ALA A 23 -0.81 -4.48 5.87
CA ALA A 23 -1.25 -3.43 6.78
C ALA A 23 -2.53 -3.87 7.51
N GLY A 24 -2.69 -3.49 8.78
CA GLY A 24 -3.93 -3.78 9.51
C GLY A 24 -5.09 -2.87 9.14
N PHE A 25 -4.79 -1.63 8.77
CA PHE A 25 -5.76 -0.63 8.41
C PHE A 25 -5.28 0.10 7.16
N PHE A 26 -6.20 0.39 6.25
CA PHE A 26 -5.90 1.14 5.04
C PHE A 26 -6.89 2.28 4.85
N ARG A 27 -6.35 3.45 4.54
CA ARG A 27 -7.11 4.61 4.07
C ARG A 27 -6.40 5.17 2.85
N SER A 28 -7.16 5.60 1.84
CA SER A 28 -6.55 6.22 0.65
C SER A 28 -5.81 7.52 0.95
N SER A 29 -6.01 8.13 2.13
CA SER A 29 -5.19 9.26 2.59
C SER A 29 -3.71 8.92 2.78
N ALA A 30 -3.37 7.65 3.04
CA ALA A 30 -1.97 7.20 3.08
C ALA A 30 -1.33 7.19 1.69
N LEU A 31 -2.11 6.82 0.65
CA LEU A 31 -1.64 6.93 -0.74
C LEU A 31 -1.38 8.39 -1.12
N ALA A 32 -2.26 9.32 -0.71
CA ALA A 32 -2.07 10.74 -0.95
C ALA A 32 -0.78 11.26 -0.28
N ALA A 33 -0.48 10.81 0.94
CA ALA A 33 0.75 11.21 1.63
C ALA A 33 2.03 10.69 0.93
N ALA A 34 2.00 9.49 0.33
CA ALA A 34 3.13 8.91 -0.41
C ALA A 34 3.03 9.12 -1.93
N ALA A 35 2.18 10.04 -2.36
CA ALA A 35 1.82 10.19 -3.76
C ALA A 35 3.04 10.41 -4.65
N ALA A 36 3.99 11.24 -4.24
CA ALA A 36 5.21 11.50 -5.01
C ALA A 36 6.00 10.20 -5.29
N GLY A 37 6.07 9.29 -4.31
CA GLY A 37 6.71 7.98 -4.47
C GLY A 37 5.90 7.04 -5.35
N ILE A 38 4.58 6.99 -5.15
CA ILE A 38 3.65 6.15 -5.92
C ILE A 38 3.62 6.56 -7.40
N VAL A 39 3.58 7.86 -7.70
CA VAL A 39 3.69 8.39 -9.07
C VAL A 39 4.95 7.88 -9.74
N ARG A 40 6.07 7.83 -9.01
CA ARG A 40 7.33 7.33 -9.55
C ARG A 40 7.32 5.80 -9.74
N LEU A 41 6.74 5.04 -8.81
CA LEU A 41 6.49 3.60 -8.97
C LEU A 41 5.67 3.32 -10.25
N ILE A 42 4.59 4.07 -10.47
CA ILE A 42 3.75 3.95 -11.69
C ILE A 42 4.57 4.29 -12.94
N ARG A 43 5.40 5.34 -12.91
CA ARG A 43 6.29 5.71 -14.03
C ARG A 43 7.33 4.62 -14.35
N ASN A 44 7.72 3.82 -13.38
CA ASN A 44 8.57 2.65 -13.57
C ASN A 44 7.79 1.43 -14.10
N ASN A 45 6.51 1.61 -14.50
CA ASN A 45 5.57 0.53 -14.81
C ASN A 45 5.40 -0.47 -13.65
N GLY A 46 5.54 0.02 -12.42
CA GLY A 46 5.55 -0.79 -11.23
C GLY A 46 4.16 -1.16 -10.73
N ARG A 47 4.13 -2.12 -9.81
CA ARG A 47 2.90 -2.64 -9.20
C ARG A 47 2.94 -2.55 -7.69
N MET A 48 1.80 -2.25 -7.10
CA MET A 48 1.58 -2.23 -5.67
C MET A 48 0.56 -3.30 -5.29
N ARG A 49 0.84 -4.11 -4.26
CA ARG A 49 -0.08 -5.12 -3.73
C ARG A 49 -0.28 -4.90 -2.24
N LEU A 50 -1.53 -4.77 -1.82
CA LEU A 50 -1.91 -4.53 -0.44
C LEU A 50 -2.72 -5.69 0.12
N LEU A 51 -2.26 -6.22 1.25
CA LEU A 51 -3.06 -7.02 2.16
C LEU A 51 -3.51 -6.11 3.30
N VAL A 52 -4.81 -5.86 3.37
CA VAL A 52 -5.41 -4.92 4.34
C VAL A 52 -6.36 -5.66 5.26
N GLY A 53 -6.47 -5.21 6.51
CA GLY A 53 -7.53 -5.72 7.37
C GLY A 53 -8.93 -5.28 6.93
N ALA A 54 -9.98 -5.85 7.53
CA ALA A 54 -11.38 -5.59 7.16
C ALA A 54 -11.89 -4.18 7.53
N GLU A 55 -11.03 -3.32 8.07
CA GLU A 55 -11.39 -1.95 8.40
C GLU A 55 -10.99 -1.01 7.25
N LEU A 56 -11.91 -0.85 6.29
CA LEU A 56 -11.84 0.08 5.16
C LEU A 56 -12.93 1.16 5.31
N GLY A 57 -12.67 2.39 4.86
CA GLY A 57 -13.71 3.42 4.76
C GLY A 57 -14.68 3.12 3.61
N GLU A 58 -15.96 3.49 3.75
CA GLU A 58 -16.99 3.27 2.72
C GLU A 58 -16.58 3.86 1.36
N ASP A 59 -16.14 5.13 1.33
CA ASP A 59 -15.65 5.78 0.11
C ASP A 59 -14.47 5.03 -0.55
N ASP A 60 -13.59 4.45 0.28
CA ASP A 60 -12.43 3.69 -0.22
C ASP A 60 -12.89 2.36 -0.85
N VAL A 61 -13.87 1.68 -0.22
CA VAL A 61 -14.48 0.46 -0.76
C VAL A 61 -15.13 0.71 -2.11
N ASP A 62 -15.87 1.80 -2.26
CA ASP A 62 -16.58 2.13 -3.50
C ASP A 62 -15.60 2.46 -4.64
N ALA A 63 -14.53 3.21 -4.37
CA ALA A 63 -13.48 3.47 -5.35
C ALA A 63 -12.74 2.18 -5.80
N ILE A 64 -12.46 1.26 -4.87
CA ILE A 64 -11.83 -0.02 -5.19
C ILE A 64 -12.74 -0.87 -6.06
N ARG A 65 -14.03 -0.99 -5.69
CA ARG A 65 -15.02 -1.77 -6.45
C ARG A 65 -15.14 -1.24 -7.88
N ARG A 66 -15.31 0.08 -8.03
CA ARG A 66 -15.37 0.74 -9.35
C ARG A 66 -14.10 0.49 -10.17
N GLY A 67 -12.93 0.51 -9.54
CA GLY A 67 -11.66 0.23 -10.21
C GLY A 67 -11.61 -1.18 -10.79
N TYR A 68 -12.04 -2.18 -10.03
CA TYR A 68 -12.10 -3.57 -10.51
C TYR A 68 -13.15 -3.77 -11.61
N GLU A 69 -14.33 -3.17 -11.48
CA GLU A 69 -15.36 -3.20 -12.53
C GLU A 69 -14.84 -2.61 -13.85
N LEU A 70 -14.15 -1.46 -13.79
CA LEU A 70 -13.52 -0.85 -14.97
C LEU A 70 -12.43 -1.74 -15.57
N ARG A 71 -11.62 -2.40 -14.74
CA ARG A 71 -10.57 -3.32 -15.19
C ARG A 71 -11.14 -4.47 -16.03
N GLU A 72 -12.28 -5.03 -15.60
CA GLU A 72 -12.97 -6.12 -16.31
C GLU A 72 -13.62 -5.62 -17.62
N VAL A 73 -14.27 -4.45 -17.59
CA VAL A 73 -15.02 -3.91 -18.75
C VAL A 73 -14.10 -3.39 -19.86
N VAL A 74 -13.01 -2.71 -19.51
CA VAL A 74 -12.18 -1.97 -20.48
C VAL A 74 -11.19 -2.89 -21.21
N GLY A 75 -10.96 -4.11 -20.71
CA GLY A 75 -9.83 -4.91 -21.14
C GLY A 75 -8.52 -4.15 -20.91
N LYS A 76 -7.35 -4.76 -21.17
CA LYS A 76 -6.04 -4.10 -20.93
C LYS A 76 -5.74 -2.90 -21.85
N ALA A 77 -6.74 -2.26 -22.46
CA ALA A 77 -6.54 -0.96 -23.08
C ALA A 77 -6.31 0.05 -21.94
N MET A 78 -5.09 0.59 -21.84
CA MET A 78 -4.76 1.57 -20.80
C MET A 78 -5.80 2.69 -20.82
N LEU A 79 -6.48 2.88 -19.69
CA LEU A 79 -7.33 4.04 -19.52
C LEU A 79 -6.47 5.29 -19.72
N PRO A 80 -7.05 6.41 -20.20
CA PRO A 80 -6.30 7.65 -20.39
C PRO A 80 -5.44 7.95 -19.17
N LYS A 81 -4.20 8.40 -19.39
CA LYS A 81 -3.31 8.85 -18.31
C LYS A 81 -4.08 9.88 -17.49
N LEU A 82 -4.44 9.51 -16.27
CA LEU A 82 -4.91 10.47 -15.31
C LEU A 82 -3.69 11.32 -14.96
N GLU A 83 -3.77 12.63 -15.19
CA GLU A 83 -2.81 13.57 -14.61
C GLU A 83 -3.06 13.58 -13.11
N LEU A 84 -2.44 12.62 -12.45
CA LEU A 84 -2.57 12.36 -11.03
C LEU A 84 -1.89 13.48 -10.25
N ASP A 85 -2.63 14.55 -9.97
CA ASP A 85 -2.29 15.50 -8.92
C ASP A 85 -2.94 15.03 -7.62
N PHE A 86 -2.15 14.36 -6.79
CA PHE A 86 -2.58 13.80 -5.52
C PHE A 86 -2.60 14.83 -4.38
N ASP A 87 -2.10 16.05 -4.61
CA ASP A 87 -1.78 16.97 -3.51
C ASP A 87 -2.98 17.76 -2.99
N ARG A 88 -4.16 17.76 -3.65
CA ARG A 88 -5.19 18.77 -3.28
C ARG A 88 -6.66 18.41 -3.08
N GLN A 89 -7.21 17.23 -3.37
CA GLN A 89 -8.65 16.98 -3.11
C GLN A 89 -9.03 15.53 -2.72
N LEU A 90 -10.06 15.40 -1.87
CA LEU A 90 -10.67 14.11 -1.50
C LEU A 90 -11.17 13.31 -2.71
N ALA A 91 -11.68 14.00 -3.73
CA ALA A 91 -12.12 13.38 -4.98
C ALA A 91 -10.91 12.85 -5.78
N GLN A 92 -9.85 13.65 -5.90
CA GLN A 92 -8.63 13.28 -6.62
C GLN A 92 -7.95 12.03 -6.04
N ARG A 93 -7.93 11.85 -4.71
CA ARG A 93 -7.39 10.62 -4.10
C ARG A 93 -8.20 9.36 -4.46
N LEU A 94 -9.54 9.47 -4.52
CA LEU A 94 -10.42 8.32 -4.79
C LEU A 94 -10.42 7.98 -6.28
N ASP A 95 -10.39 9.01 -7.14
CA ASP A 95 -10.20 8.86 -8.58
C ASP A 95 -8.85 8.19 -8.88
N ALA A 96 -7.80 8.60 -8.18
CA ALA A 96 -6.50 7.98 -8.31
C ALA A 96 -6.48 6.52 -7.86
N LEU A 97 -7.09 6.22 -6.70
CA LEU A 97 -7.24 4.85 -6.22
C LEU A 97 -7.98 3.99 -7.25
N THR A 98 -9.12 4.48 -7.74
CA THR A 98 -9.93 3.85 -8.78
C THR A 98 -9.09 3.58 -10.04
N TRP A 99 -8.34 4.58 -10.51
CA TRP A 99 -7.50 4.48 -11.72
C TRP A 99 -6.36 3.48 -11.55
N MET A 100 -5.67 3.48 -10.41
CA MET A 100 -4.57 2.54 -10.14
C MET A 100 -5.06 1.10 -10.14
N VAL A 101 -6.22 0.84 -9.53
CA VAL A 101 -6.88 -0.47 -9.60
C VAL A 101 -7.29 -0.76 -11.04
N ALA A 102 -7.98 0.15 -11.73
CA ALA A 102 -8.42 -0.11 -13.10
C ALA A 102 -7.29 -0.46 -14.08
N ASN A 103 -6.10 0.15 -13.91
CA ASN A 103 -4.96 -0.05 -14.81
C ASN A 103 -3.96 -1.14 -14.37
N GLY A 104 -4.22 -1.86 -13.28
CA GLY A 104 -3.32 -2.96 -12.87
C GLY A 104 -2.08 -2.52 -12.07
N HIS A 105 -2.03 -1.26 -11.65
CA HIS A 105 -0.94 -0.72 -10.81
C HIS A 105 -1.16 -0.99 -9.32
N LEU A 106 -2.39 -1.27 -8.91
CA LEU A 106 -2.74 -1.58 -7.54
C LEU A 106 -3.66 -2.79 -7.47
N ASP A 107 -3.33 -3.72 -6.59
CA ASP A 107 -4.22 -4.79 -6.16
C ASP A 107 -4.40 -4.75 -4.64
N ILE A 108 -5.65 -4.88 -4.19
CA ILE A 108 -5.99 -4.86 -2.76
C ILE A 108 -6.77 -6.12 -2.44
N LYS A 109 -6.35 -6.83 -1.39
CA LYS A 109 -7.07 -7.98 -0.84
C LYS A 109 -7.31 -7.76 0.64
N VAL A 110 -8.52 -8.08 1.07
CA VAL A 110 -8.91 -8.03 2.48
C VAL A 110 -8.53 -9.35 3.15
N VAL A 111 -7.77 -9.26 4.24
CA VAL A 111 -7.44 -10.39 5.11
C VAL A 111 -8.59 -10.56 6.09
N LEU A 112 -9.26 -11.71 6.05
CA LEU A 112 -10.35 -12.06 6.97
C LEU A 112 -9.82 -12.90 8.15
N PRO A 113 -10.29 -12.67 9.38
CA PRO A 113 -9.94 -13.52 10.51
C PRO A 113 -10.70 -14.83 10.36
N LEU A 114 -10.03 -15.93 10.69
CA LEU A 114 -10.59 -17.28 10.58
C LEU A 114 -10.69 -17.92 11.96
N ASP A 115 -11.71 -18.74 12.19
CA ASP A 115 -11.76 -19.65 13.33
C ASP A 115 -10.80 -20.84 13.17
N ALA A 116 -10.76 -21.73 14.16
CA ALA A 116 -9.95 -22.95 14.12
C ALA A 116 -10.34 -23.91 12.97
N GLY A 117 -11.54 -23.77 12.40
CA GLY A 117 -12.03 -24.52 11.25
C GLY A 117 -11.68 -23.90 9.90
N GLY A 118 -11.06 -22.71 9.88
CA GLY A 118 -10.73 -21.98 8.65
C GLY A 118 -11.90 -21.17 8.08
N PHE A 119 -12.98 -20.96 8.85
CA PHE A 119 -14.14 -20.18 8.42
C PHE A 119 -14.03 -18.72 8.89
N PRO A 120 -14.47 -17.74 8.09
CA PRO A 120 -14.44 -16.33 8.49
C PRO A 120 -15.24 -16.05 9.76
N ILE A 121 -14.67 -15.26 10.67
CA ILE A 121 -15.36 -14.74 11.86
C ILE A 121 -15.53 -13.23 11.78
N PRO A 122 -16.44 -12.62 12.57
CA PRO A 122 -16.53 -11.17 12.71
C PRO A 122 -15.21 -10.54 13.16
N GLY A 123 -14.87 -9.38 12.61
CA GLY A 123 -13.60 -8.71 12.90
C GLY A 123 -13.44 -8.25 14.34
N ASP A 124 -14.53 -7.87 15.00
CA ASP A 124 -14.60 -7.51 16.42
C ASP A 124 -14.46 -8.73 17.36
N ALA A 125 -14.77 -9.93 16.86
CA ALA A 125 -14.55 -11.19 17.57
C ALA A 125 -13.11 -11.71 17.47
N ALA A 126 -12.32 -11.20 16.51
CA ALA A 126 -10.92 -11.56 16.32
C ALA A 126 -10.04 -10.73 17.26
N ARG A 127 -9.61 -11.34 18.38
CA ARG A 127 -8.83 -10.66 19.44
C ARG A 127 -7.47 -10.09 18.99
N ASP A 128 -6.99 -10.44 17.79
CA ASP A 128 -5.71 -9.98 17.24
C ASP A 128 -5.82 -9.70 15.74
N TYR A 129 -6.69 -8.77 15.35
CA TYR A 129 -6.97 -8.51 13.94
C TYR A 129 -5.72 -7.95 13.22
N HIS A 130 -5.10 -8.76 12.36
CA HIS A 130 -4.07 -8.43 11.36
C HIS A 130 -3.26 -7.13 11.61
N HIS A 131 -2.50 -7.03 12.70
CA HIS A 131 -1.70 -5.82 12.99
C HIS A 131 -0.30 -5.81 12.36
N THR A 132 -0.05 -6.65 11.34
CA THR A 132 1.25 -6.62 10.65
C THR A 132 1.40 -5.35 9.84
N LYS A 133 2.58 -4.74 9.95
CA LYS A 133 2.99 -3.54 9.21
C LYS A 133 4.35 -3.84 8.62
N LYS A 134 4.30 -4.63 7.56
CA LYS A 134 5.46 -5.13 6.85
C LYS A 134 5.33 -4.74 5.40
N GLY A 135 6.45 -4.44 4.77
CA GLY A 135 6.45 -4.25 3.33
C GLY A 135 7.77 -4.65 2.72
N ILE A 136 7.72 -4.89 1.42
CA ILE A 136 8.85 -5.26 0.59
C ILE A 136 8.82 -4.39 -0.66
N PHE A 137 9.91 -3.67 -0.87
CA PHE A 137 10.21 -2.96 -2.10
C PHE A 137 11.12 -3.83 -2.95
N THR A 138 10.84 -3.95 -4.24
CA THR A 138 11.72 -4.65 -5.20
C THR A 138 12.06 -3.73 -6.37
N ASP A 139 13.33 -3.57 -6.67
CA ASP A 139 13.83 -2.77 -7.80
C ASP A 139 13.87 -3.58 -9.11
N ALA A 140 14.23 -2.91 -10.21
CA ALA A 140 14.31 -3.53 -11.53
C ALA A 140 15.42 -4.59 -11.68
N ALA A 141 16.42 -4.58 -10.79
CA ALA A 141 17.49 -5.58 -10.75
C ALA A 141 17.13 -6.78 -9.85
N GLY A 142 15.97 -6.76 -9.18
CA GLY A 142 15.52 -7.79 -8.26
C GLY A 142 16.06 -7.63 -6.83
N ASN A 143 16.73 -6.52 -6.51
CA ASN A 143 17.14 -6.22 -5.15
C ASN A 143 15.91 -5.86 -4.31
N GLN A 144 15.93 -6.25 -3.04
CA GLN A 144 14.79 -6.08 -2.14
C GLN A 144 15.16 -5.32 -0.87
N VAL A 145 14.27 -4.43 -0.47
CA VAL A 145 14.29 -3.78 0.85
C VAL A 145 13.00 -4.14 1.58
N ALA A 146 13.13 -4.86 2.68
CA ALA A 146 12.01 -5.21 3.54
C ALA A 146 12.00 -4.34 4.80
N PHE A 147 10.82 -4.07 5.34
CA PHE A 147 10.67 -3.41 6.62
C PHE A 147 9.59 -4.06 7.47
N ILE A 148 9.73 -3.94 8.79
CA ILE A 148 8.76 -4.37 9.81
C ILE A 148 8.77 -3.38 10.97
N GLY A 149 7.60 -2.89 11.38
CA GLY A 149 7.53 -1.99 12.54
C GLY A 149 6.11 -1.61 12.94
N SER A 150 5.98 -0.47 13.61
CA SER A 150 4.70 0.03 14.16
C SER A 150 3.97 1.05 13.26
N VAL A 151 4.47 1.33 12.05
CA VAL A 151 3.93 2.32 11.09
C VAL A 151 2.45 2.10 10.70
N ASN A 152 1.56 2.99 11.16
CA ASN A 152 0.16 3.04 10.71
C ASN A 152 0.04 3.87 9.43
N GLU A 153 -0.73 3.40 8.44
CA GLU A 153 -1.01 4.14 7.20
C GLU A 153 -2.12 5.18 7.40
N SER A 154 -1.75 6.30 8.02
CA SER A 154 -2.56 7.51 8.09
C SER A 154 -1.68 8.75 8.05
N ALA A 155 -2.22 9.90 7.62
CA ALA A 155 -1.51 11.17 7.66
C ALA A 155 -1.03 11.55 9.08
N GLN A 156 -1.67 11.02 10.13
CA GLN A 156 -1.26 11.18 11.52
C GLN A 156 -0.14 10.21 11.93
N GLY A 157 -0.14 8.97 11.43
CA GLY A 157 0.96 8.02 11.64
C GLY A 157 2.29 8.60 11.18
N TRP A 158 2.30 9.15 9.95
CA TRP A 158 3.52 9.65 9.31
C TRP A 158 3.98 11.04 9.78
N LYS A 159 3.15 11.81 10.50
CA LYS A 159 3.48 13.17 10.98
C LYS A 159 3.57 13.30 12.51
N GLY A 160 2.99 12.38 13.27
CA GLY A 160 2.77 12.56 14.72
C GLY A 160 3.39 11.51 15.64
N ASN A 161 3.76 10.33 15.13
CA ASN A 161 4.27 9.25 15.96
C ASN A 161 5.80 9.13 15.87
N PHE A 162 6.45 8.85 17.00
CA PHE A 162 7.80 8.30 17.01
C PHE A 162 7.71 6.88 16.41
N GLU A 163 8.05 6.76 15.14
CA GLU A 163 7.99 5.49 14.40
C GLU A 163 9.33 4.77 14.47
N GLU A 164 9.31 3.50 14.88
CA GLU A 164 10.47 2.62 14.85
C GLU A 164 10.14 1.41 13.96
N PHE A 165 11.01 1.13 13.01
CA PHE A 165 10.92 -0.05 12.15
C PHE A 165 12.32 -0.54 11.80
N ALA A 166 12.47 -1.85 11.73
CA ALA A 166 13.68 -2.48 11.22
C ALA A 166 13.63 -2.52 9.69
N VAL A 167 14.78 -2.31 9.06
CA VAL A 167 14.97 -2.35 7.61
C VAL A 167 15.99 -3.42 7.28
N TYR A 168 15.70 -4.22 6.26
CA TYR A 168 16.51 -5.33 5.81
C TYR A 168 16.76 -5.17 4.31
N ALA A 169 18.01 -5.28 3.87
CA ALA A 169 18.37 -5.19 2.47
C ALA A 169 18.92 -6.53 1.96
N SER A 170 18.43 -6.99 0.79
CA SER A 170 18.79 -8.30 0.25
C SER A 170 20.28 -8.46 -0.05
N TRP A 171 20.99 -7.36 -0.24
CA TRP A 171 22.43 -7.33 -0.55
C TRP A 171 23.32 -7.24 0.70
N GLU A 172 22.76 -7.07 1.89
CA GLU A 172 23.55 -6.97 3.13
C GLU A 172 23.89 -8.32 3.77
N GLY A 173 23.47 -9.43 3.15
CA GLY A 173 23.85 -10.79 3.56
C GLY A 173 23.30 -11.23 4.93
N GLU A 174 23.92 -12.25 5.54
CA GLU A 174 23.50 -12.89 6.81
C GLU A 174 23.66 -12.03 8.08
N ARG A 175 23.45 -10.70 8.03
CA ARG A 175 23.48 -9.87 9.25
C ARG A 175 22.27 -10.08 10.16
N ASP A 176 21.16 -10.63 9.64
CA ASP A 176 19.88 -10.70 10.35
C ASP A 176 19.33 -12.13 10.54
N ARG A 177 20.17 -13.16 10.36
CA ARG A 177 19.85 -14.54 10.78
C ARG A 177 20.42 -14.77 12.19
N ALA A 178 19.71 -14.32 13.22
CA ALA A 178 19.94 -14.69 14.62
C ALA A 178 18.68 -15.30 15.22
#